data_AF-A0A838VM88-F1
#
_entry.id   AF-A0A838VM88-F1
#
_cell.length_a   1.000
_cell.length_b   1.000
_cell.length_c   1.000
_cell.angle_alpha   90.00
_cell.angle_beta   90.00
_cell.angle_gamma   90.00
#
_symmetry.space_group_name_H-M   'P 1'
#
loop_
_entity.id
_entity.type
_entity.pdbx_description
1 polymer ?
#
loop_
_entity_poly.entity_id
_entity_poly.type
_entity_poly.pdbx_seq_one_letter_code
_entity_poly.pdbx_strand_id
1 'polypeptide(L)'
;MNNPKVYLKPNAFLEPLFNQWYAWSYLISPATSAMYMANLQLKILQSFIATPQVHVSAMKNPANLGAPFISYDASKVGEIKELMEKTITKQSYILDFANAVKTLDKKLKEEAKG
;
A
#
# COMPACT_ATOMS: atom_id res chain seq x y z
N MET A 1 3.76 44.05 7.37
CA MET A 1 4.55 42.89 7.81
C MET A 1 5.26 42.33 6.59
N ASN A 2 6.59 42.30 6.58
CA ASN A 2 7.38 41.86 5.43
C ASN A 2 7.69 40.37 5.62
N ASN A 3 7.01 39.47 4.90
CA ASN A 3 7.31 38.04 4.94
C ASN A 3 8.45 37.74 3.95
N PRO A 4 9.64 37.31 4.41
CA PRO A 4 10.75 37.03 3.52
C PRO A 4 10.40 35.86 2.60
N LYS A 5 10.78 35.95 1.33
CA LYS A 5 10.69 34.82 0.39
C LYS A 5 11.68 33.75 0.82
N VAL A 6 11.23 32.51 0.91
CA VAL A 6 12.04 31.35 1.30
C VAL A 6 12.00 30.29 0.20
N TYR A 7 13.02 29.42 0.17
CA TYR A 7 13.14 28.30 -0.75
C TYR A 7 13.28 26.99 0.02
N LEU A 8 12.96 25.87 -0.62
CA LEU A 8 13.22 24.55 -0.07
C LEU A 8 14.72 24.31 0.04
N LYS A 9 15.17 23.63 1.10
CA LYS A 9 16.58 23.26 1.24
C LYS A 9 16.99 22.29 0.12
N PRO A 10 18.21 22.39 -0.44
CA PRO A 10 18.69 21.46 -1.48
C PRO A 10 18.72 19.99 -1.06
N ASN A 11 18.81 19.71 0.24
CA ASN A 11 18.82 18.36 0.81
C ASN A 11 17.46 17.92 1.35
N ALA A 12 16.39 18.66 1.08
CA ALA A 12 15.05 18.22 1.40
C ALA A 12 14.63 17.13 0.41
N PHE A 13 14.21 15.98 0.93
CA PHE A 13 13.65 14.90 0.13
C PHE A 13 12.12 14.91 0.22
N LEU A 14 11.46 14.73 -0.93
CA LEU A 14 10.01 14.70 -1.02
C LEU A 14 9.59 13.32 -1.50
N GLU A 15 8.88 12.60 -0.65
CA GLU A 15 8.35 11.27 -0.97
C GLU A 15 6.92 11.38 -1.47
N PRO A 16 6.62 11.02 -2.73
CA PRO A 16 5.24 10.95 -3.18
C PRO A 16 4.59 9.71 -2.58
N LEU A 17 3.43 9.89 -1.95
CA LEU A 17 2.70 8.80 -1.32
C LEU A 17 1.31 8.64 -1.93
N PHE A 18 0.91 7.40 -2.16
CA PHE A 18 -0.47 7.01 -2.47
C PHE A 18 -0.96 6.05 -1.39
N ASN A 19 -1.94 6.47 -0.59
CA ASN A 19 -2.42 5.72 0.58
C ASN A 19 -1.30 5.27 1.54
N GLN A 20 -0.33 6.16 1.79
CA GLN A 20 0.85 5.91 2.63
C GLN A 20 1.84 4.86 2.08
N TRP A 21 1.74 4.51 0.80
CA TRP A 21 2.75 3.73 0.09
C TRP A 21 3.54 4.64 -0.86
N TYR A 22 4.84 4.39 -1.01
CA TYR A 22 5.66 5.08 -2.00
C TYR A 22 5.02 4.99 -3.39
N ALA A 23 4.80 6.13 -4.02
CA ALA A 23 4.10 6.20 -5.29
C ALA A 23 5.02 5.79 -6.45
N TRP A 24 4.49 4.93 -7.31
CA TRP A 24 5.17 4.42 -8.51
C TRP A 24 4.14 4.15 -9.60
N SER A 25 4.58 3.92 -10.85
CA SER A 25 3.74 3.98 -12.05
C SER A 25 2.47 3.11 -12.01
N TYR A 26 2.52 1.94 -11.36
CA TYR A 26 1.37 1.04 -11.23
C TYR A 26 0.28 1.55 -10.27
N LEU A 27 0.58 2.57 -9.45
CA LEU A 27 -0.40 3.20 -8.57
C LEU A 27 -1.11 4.39 -9.22
N ILE A 28 -0.75 4.76 -10.45
CA ILE A 28 -1.40 5.86 -11.18
C ILE A 28 -2.72 5.40 -11.79
N SER A 29 -2.74 4.26 -12.48
CA SER A 29 -3.97 3.74 -13.09
C SER A 29 -4.93 3.19 -12.03
N PRO A 30 -6.24 3.51 -12.07
CA PRO A 30 -7.22 2.99 -11.13
C PRO A 30 -7.30 1.45 -11.13
N ALA A 31 -7.16 0.82 -12.30
CA ALA A 31 -7.26 -0.64 -12.41
C ALA A 31 -6.10 -1.35 -11.72
N THR A 32 -4.87 -0.94 -12.00
CA THR A 32 -3.69 -1.58 -11.41
C THR A 32 -3.53 -1.21 -9.94
N SER A 33 -3.79 0.05 -9.56
CA SER A 33 -3.72 0.48 -8.15
C SER A 33 -4.71 -0.28 -7.27
N ALA A 34 -5.93 -0.54 -7.77
CA ALA A 34 -6.92 -1.38 -7.09
C ALA A 34 -6.41 -2.80 -6.84
N MET A 35 -5.74 -3.41 -7.84
CA MET A 35 -5.17 -4.74 -7.70
C MET A 35 -4.01 -4.78 -6.70
N TYR A 36 -3.13 -3.78 -6.70
CA TYR A 36 -2.04 -3.69 -5.72
C TYR A 36 -2.57 -3.47 -4.29
N MET A 37 -3.58 -2.63 -4.13
CA MET A 37 -4.20 -2.37 -2.84
C MET A 37 -4.81 -3.65 -2.26
N ALA A 38 -5.68 -4.30 -3.02
CA ALA A 38 -6.43 -5.47 -2.57
C ALA A 38 -5.56 -6.72 -2.40
N ASN A 39 -4.53 -6.92 -3.26
CA ASN A 39 -3.81 -8.18 -3.32
C ASN A 39 -2.39 -8.14 -2.73
N LEU A 40 -1.83 -6.96 -2.47
CA LEU A 40 -0.50 -6.80 -1.89
C LEU A 40 -0.52 -5.94 -0.62
N GLN A 41 -0.88 -4.65 -0.75
CA GLN A 41 -0.73 -3.67 0.33
C GLN A 41 -1.51 -4.05 1.59
N LEU A 42 -2.80 -4.37 1.46
CA LEU A 42 -3.61 -4.80 2.60
C LEU A 42 -3.08 -6.09 3.24
N LYS A 43 -2.58 -7.03 2.43
CA LYS A 43 -2.01 -8.28 2.96
C LYS A 43 -0.71 -8.05 3.73
N ILE A 44 0.13 -7.11 3.30
CA ILE A 44 1.34 -6.73 4.03
C ILE A 44 0.99 -6.10 5.37
N LEU A 45 0.00 -5.19 5.42
CA LEU A 45 -0.47 -4.59 6.67
C LEU A 45 -1.02 -5.67 7.61
N GLN A 46 -1.87 -6.57 7.12
CA GLN A 46 -2.41 -7.69 7.88
C GLN A 46 -1.31 -8.61 8.42
N SER A 47 -0.32 -8.96 7.58
CA SER A 47 0.83 -9.78 7.98
C SER A 47 1.61 -9.14 9.13
N PHE A 48 1.91 -7.85 9.03
CA PHE A 48 2.64 -7.13 10.09
C PHE A 48 1.85 -7.06 11.39
N ILE A 49 0.54 -6.81 11.33
CA ILE A 49 -0.34 -6.77 12.51
C ILE A 49 -0.39 -8.14 13.19
N ALA A 50 -0.47 -9.22 12.40
CA ALA A 50 -0.57 -10.58 12.93
C ALA A 50 0.75 -11.07 13.54
N THR A 51 1.88 -10.82 12.87
CA THR A 51 3.19 -11.38 13.26
C THR A 51 4.33 -10.36 13.12
N PRO A 52 4.31 -9.24 13.86
CA PRO A 52 5.29 -8.15 13.69
C PRO A 52 6.74 -8.59 13.89
N GLN A 53 6.98 -9.58 14.76
CA GLN A 53 8.33 -10.09 15.03
C GLN A 53 8.95 -10.81 13.83
N VAL A 54 8.14 -11.37 12.92
CA VAL A 54 8.62 -11.97 11.67
C VAL A 54 9.18 -10.89 10.76
N HIS A 55 8.47 -9.76 10.65
CA HIS A 55 8.93 -8.61 9.87
C HIS A 55 10.23 -8.02 10.45
N VAL A 56 10.28 -7.80 11.77
CA VAL A 56 11.49 -7.31 12.46
C VAL A 56 12.68 -8.24 12.25
N SER A 57 12.46 -9.55 12.33
CA SER A 57 13.52 -10.54 12.15
C SER A 57 13.97 -10.64 10.69
N ALA A 58 13.03 -10.57 9.74
CA ALA A 58 13.32 -10.62 8.31
C ALA A 58 14.20 -9.44 7.86
N MET A 59 13.97 -8.25 8.42
CA MET A 59 14.74 -7.05 8.09
C MET A 59 16.20 -7.08 8.58
N LYS A 60 16.57 -8.02 9.45
CA LYS A 60 17.98 -8.21 9.86
C LYS A 60 18.84 -8.81 8.76
N ASN A 61 18.23 -9.48 7.78
CA ASN A 61 18.94 -10.04 6.63
C ASN A 61 18.88 -9.05 5.45
N PRO A 62 20.02 -8.49 4.99
CA PRO A 62 20.04 -7.58 3.84
C PRO A 62 19.48 -8.17 2.55
N ALA A 63 19.49 -9.50 2.40
CA ALA A 63 18.91 -10.17 1.23
C ALA A 63 17.37 -10.01 1.15
N ASN A 64 16.72 -9.63 2.25
CA ASN A 64 15.27 -9.39 2.29
C ASN A 64 14.90 -7.93 1.99
N LEU A 65 15.85 -7.06 1.65
CA LEU A 65 15.53 -5.70 1.21
C LEU A 65 14.71 -5.74 -0.07
N GLY A 66 13.55 -5.08 -0.05
CA GLY A 66 12.58 -5.10 -1.15
C GLY A 66 11.57 -6.26 -1.09
N ALA A 67 11.72 -7.20 -0.16
CA ALA A 67 10.70 -8.20 0.13
C ALA A 67 9.48 -7.56 0.85
N PRO A 68 8.32 -8.23 0.93
CA PRO A 68 7.08 -7.65 1.46
C PRO A 68 7.06 -7.54 3.00
N PHE A 69 8.10 -6.95 3.59
CA PHE A 69 8.23 -6.70 5.01
C PHE A 69 8.19 -5.21 5.32
N ILE A 70 7.29 -4.81 6.22
CA ILE A 70 7.31 -3.49 6.82
C ILE A 70 8.56 -3.31 7.71
N SER A 71 9.31 -2.24 7.45
CA SER A 71 10.54 -1.89 8.15
C SER A 71 10.28 -1.05 9.42
N TYR A 72 9.33 -1.48 10.24
CA TYR A 72 9.05 -0.89 11.56
C TYR A 72 9.20 -1.93 12.67
N ASP A 73 9.44 -1.45 13.88
CA ASP A 73 9.43 -2.28 15.07
C ASP A 73 7.99 -2.61 15.52
N ALA A 74 7.86 -3.61 16.40
CA ALA A 74 6.56 -4.10 16.84
C ALA A 74 5.70 -3.06 17.60
N SER A 75 6.27 -1.96 18.10
CA SER A 75 5.49 -0.89 18.75
C SER A 75 4.54 -0.19 17.76
N LYS A 76 4.84 -0.24 16.45
CA LYS A 76 4.03 0.40 15.40
C LYS A 76 2.77 -0.37 15.02
N VAL A 77 2.48 -1.53 15.63
CA VAL A 77 1.29 -2.33 15.32
C VAL A 77 0.00 -1.53 15.46
N GLY A 78 -0.12 -0.67 16.49
CA GLY A 78 -1.29 0.18 16.68
C GLY A 78 -1.53 1.14 15.51
N GLU A 79 -0.51 1.92 15.15
CA GLU A 79 -0.56 2.87 14.02
C GLU A 79 -0.81 2.18 12.67
N ILE A 80 -0.22 1.00 12.46
CA ILE A 80 -0.44 0.21 11.24
C ILE A 80 -1.86 -0.36 11.17
N LYS A 81 -2.45 -0.73 12.31
CA LYS A 81 -3.86 -1.14 12.38
C LYS A 81 -4.78 0.02 12.04
N GLU A 82 -4.56 1.20 12.61
CA GLU A 82 -5.32 2.41 12.28
C GLU A 82 -5.19 2.79 10.80
N LEU A 83 -3.99 2.66 10.23
CA LEU A 83 -3.76 2.88 8.80
C LEU A 83 -4.56 1.89 7.94
N MET A 84 -4.55 0.61 8.30
CA MET A 84 -5.30 -0.42 7.58
C MET A 84 -6.80 -0.15 7.63
N GLU A 85 -7.36 0.14 8.80
CA GLU A 85 -8.78 0.45 8.99
C GLU A 85 -9.19 1.69 8.19
N LYS A 86 -8.42 2.78 8.30
CA LYS A 86 -8.62 4.01 7.51
C LYS A 86 -8.57 3.74 6.01
N THR A 87 -7.66 2.88 5.56
CA THR A 87 -7.52 2.51 4.14
C THR A 87 -8.76 1.77 3.66
N ILE A 88 -9.21 0.75 4.41
CA ILE A 88 -10.42 -0.02 4.07
C ILE A 88 -11.65 0.89 4.00
N THR A 89 -11.82 1.79 4.97
CA THR A 89 -12.97 2.70 5.00
C THR A 89 -12.90 3.73 3.86
N LYS A 90 -11.75 4.37 3.64
CA LYS A 90 -11.63 5.45 2.65
C LYS A 90 -11.53 4.97 1.21
N GLN A 91 -11.08 3.73 0.99
CA GLN A 91 -10.85 3.16 -0.33
C GLN A 91 -11.81 2.01 -0.66
N SER A 92 -12.96 1.94 0.03
CA SER A 92 -13.98 0.90 -0.21
C SER A 92 -14.34 0.77 -1.70
N TYR A 93 -14.55 1.90 -2.39
CA TYR A 93 -14.86 1.93 -3.82
C TYR A 93 -13.75 1.35 -4.71
N ILE A 94 -12.48 1.52 -4.34
CA ILE A 94 -11.33 0.91 -5.04
C ILE A 94 -11.31 -0.60 -4.81
N LEU A 95 -11.63 -1.05 -3.59
CA LEU A 95 -11.69 -2.47 -3.25
C LEU A 95 -12.88 -3.15 -3.96
N ASP A 96 -14.03 -2.48 -4.03
CA ASP A 96 -15.20 -2.92 -4.78
C ASP A 96 -14.88 -3.04 -6.27
N PHE A 97 -14.16 -2.06 -6.83
CA PHE A 97 -13.70 -2.13 -8.21
C PHE A 97 -12.75 -3.32 -8.45
N ALA A 98 -11.82 -3.58 -7.52
CA ALA A 98 -10.95 -4.75 -7.62
C ALA A 98 -11.75 -6.07 -7.64
N ASN A 99 -12.80 -6.16 -6.82
CA ASN A 99 -13.71 -7.30 -6.82
C ASN A 99 -14.53 -7.39 -8.12
N ALA A 100 -15.04 -6.27 -8.62
CA ALA A 100 -15.81 -6.23 -9.86
C ALA A 100 -14.99 -6.71 -11.07
N VAL A 101 -13.72 -6.31 -11.18
CA VAL A 101 -12.82 -6.79 -12.25
C VAL A 101 -12.60 -8.30 -12.15
N LYS A 102 -12.42 -8.85 -10.94
CA LYS A 102 -12.30 -10.31 -10.74
C LYS A 102 -13.58 -11.05 -11.12
N THR A 103 -14.73 -10.51 -10.76
CA THR A 103 -16.04 -11.09 -11.13
C THR A 103 -16.24 -11.06 -12.63
N LEU A 104 -15.87 -9.97 -13.30
CA LEU A 104 -15.92 -9.87 -14.76
C LEU A 104 -15.03 -10.92 -15.43
N ASP A 105 -13.77 -11.01 -15.02
CA ASP A 105 -12.81 -12.00 -15.55
C ASP A 105 -13.34 -13.44 -15.38
N LYS A 106 -13.91 -13.75 -14.21
CA LYS A 106 -14.55 -15.06 -13.95
C LYS A 106 -15.71 -15.31 -14.91
N LYS A 107 -16.63 -14.34 -15.05
CA LYS A 107 -17.80 -14.47 -15.94
C LYS A 107 -17.39 -14.67 -17.39
N LEU A 108 -16.40 -13.93 -17.88
CA LEU A 108 -15.91 -14.08 -19.24
C LEU A 108 -15.33 -15.48 -19.46
N LYS A 109 -14.57 -16.03 -18.51
CA LYS A 109 -14.04 -17.40 -18.59
C LYS A 109 -15.12 -18.47 -18.62
N GLU A 110 -16.23 -18.25 -17.91
CA GLU A 110 -17.31 -19.22 -17.78
C GLU A 110 -18.33 -19.14 -18.92
N GLU A 111 -18.59 -17.94 -19.45
CA GLU A 111 -19.75 -17.67 -20.30
C GLU A 111 -19.39 -17.25 -21.74
N ALA A 112 -18.17 -16.76 -22.01
CA ALA A 112 -17.81 -16.26 -23.34
C ALA A 112 -17.66 -17.38 -24.37
N LYS A 113 -18.06 -17.11 -25.62
CA LYS A 113 -18.11 -18.11 -26.71
C LYS A 113 -17.20 -17.79 -27.93
N GLY A 114 -16.38 -16.74 -27.83
CA GLY A 114 -15.56 -16.23 -28.95
C GLY A 114 -16.04 -14.88 -29.43
#